data_AF-A0A167FNY4-F1
#
_entry.id   AF-A0A167FNY4-F1
#
_cell.length_a   1.000
_cell.length_b   1.000
_cell.length_c   1.000
_cell.angle_alpha   90.00
_cell.angle_beta   90.00
_cell.angle_gamma   90.00
#
_symmetry.space_group_name_H-M   'P 1'
#
loop_
_entity.id
_entity.type
_entity.pdbx_description
1 polymer ?
#
loop_
_entity_poly.entity_id
_entity_poly.type
_entity_poly.pdbx_seq_one_letter_code
_entity_poly.pdbx_strand_id
1 'polypeptide(L)'
;MSSTKNKLVLILFTVVYLLQGISAIPLLHKKNHDCHPSGSGWTAYSGVRISHEVLLRTNIGKTTDQIYKIHQDYFSNKNTLAKIGLGNGADAYVNIDHRMILTKCDYGDITLQLFVPLGTGTELPWNQTMCYEDTCYRIARRRKFLRRVSAFYFGGSIVGGIFQSNMSQDSWVPLLPLFSEYPFHSWTQLQFGSPFKLWHLRNVSEIALSHRIPYLYTPDVLDRKYPRSFHWTRYVDPFESYKGFPDPRKLRSLALDSFSTITSNKMEHTISNYVREPSY
;
A
#
# COMPACT_ATOMS: atom_id res chain seq x y z
N MET A 1 39.28 -37.09 37.41
CA MET A 1 38.86 -37.23 35.99
C MET A 1 37.35 -37.01 35.73
N SER A 2 36.64 -36.22 36.56
CA SER A 2 35.17 -36.01 36.41
C SER A 2 34.76 -34.68 35.73
N SER A 3 35.68 -33.69 35.67
CA SER A 3 35.34 -32.32 35.21
C SER A 3 35.16 -32.18 33.69
N THR A 4 35.84 -32.99 32.88
CA THR A 4 35.81 -32.88 31.41
C THR A 4 34.52 -33.42 30.79
N LYS A 5 33.91 -34.46 31.39
CA LYS A 5 32.65 -35.03 30.88
C LYS A 5 31.49 -34.06 31.02
N ASN A 6 31.41 -33.32 32.12
CA ASN A 6 30.33 -32.34 32.35
C ASN A 6 30.41 -31.14 31.40
N LYS A 7 31.62 -30.73 31.01
CA LYS A 7 31.79 -29.64 30.03
C LYS A 7 31.33 -30.04 28.63
N LEU A 8 31.59 -31.27 28.21
CA LEU A 8 31.18 -31.77 26.89
C LEU A 8 29.64 -31.85 26.76
N VAL A 9 28.97 -32.32 27.81
CA VAL A 9 27.50 -32.40 27.84
C VAL A 9 26.86 -31.03 27.76
N LEU A 10 27.40 -30.04 28.48
CA LEU A 10 26.89 -28.67 28.45
C LEU A 10 27.04 -28.05 27.05
N ILE A 11 28.19 -28.24 26.40
CA ILE A 11 28.42 -27.73 25.03
C ILE A 11 27.46 -28.37 24.03
N LEU A 12 27.23 -29.68 24.11
CA LEU A 12 26.28 -30.39 23.26
C LEU A 12 24.85 -29.88 23.45
N PHE A 13 24.40 -29.67 24.69
CA PHE A 13 23.08 -29.10 24.95
C PHE A 13 22.92 -27.69 24.41
N THR A 14 23.93 -26.83 24.58
CA THR A 14 23.90 -25.45 24.05
C THR A 14 23.87 -25.43 22.53
N VAL A 15 24.64 -26.31 21.86
CA VAL A 15 24.66 -26.42 20.40
C VAL A 15 23.32 -26.95 19.88
N VAL A 16 22.71 -27.95 20.53
CA VAL A 16 21.37 -28.43 20.15
C VAL A 16 20.30 -27.35 20.34
N TYR A 17 20.35 -26.60 21.46
CA TYR A 17 19.42 -25.50 21.70
C TYR A 17 19.58 -24.36 20.69
N LEU A 18 20.82 -24.02 20.33
CA LEU A 18 21.10 -23.01 19.30
C LEU A 18 20.65 -23.50 17.91
N LEU A 19 20.90 -24.76 17.57
CA LEU A 19 20.48 -25.33 16.28
C LEU A 19 18.95 -25.44 16.18
N GLN A 20 18.27 -25.84 17.26
CA GLN A 20 16.80 -25.85 17.32
C GLN A 20 16.22 -24.43 17.22
N GLY A 21 16.85 -23.46 17.90
CA GLY A 21 16.50 -22.05 17.81
C GLY A 21 16.69 -21.46 16.41
N ILE A 22 17.74 -21.85 15.69
CA ILE A 22 18.03 -21.36 14.33
C ILE A 22 17.10 -22.01 13.29
N SER A 23 16.74 -23.30 13.44
CA SER A 23 15.81 -23.98 12.52
C SER A 23 14.35 -23.52 12.65
N ALA A 24 14.02 -22.82 13.73
CA ALA A 24 12.69 -22.25 13.97
C ALA A 24 12.59 -20.76 13.60
N ILE A 25 13.68 -20.11 13.16
CA ILE A 25 13.60 -18.76 12.58
C ILE A 25 12.97 -18.92 11.19
N PRO A 26 11.69 -18.56 11.02
CA PRO A 26 10.98 -18.92 9.81
C PRO A 26 11.56 -18.15 8.62
N LEU A 27 12.15 -18.87 7.67
CA LEU A 27 12.26 -18.42 6.28
C LEU A 27 10.89 -18.07 5.66
N LEU A 28 9.78 -18.36 6.38
CA LEU A 28 8.43 -17.83 6.11
C LEU A 28 8.30 -16.30 6.23
N HIS A 29 9.26 -15.59 6.83
CA HIS A 29 9.01 -14.20 7.23
C HIS A 29 8.90 -13.20 6.08
N LYS A 30 9.55 -13.42 4.93
CA LYS A 30 9.55 -12.40 3.87
C LYS A 30 8.20 -12.30 3.12
N LYS A 31 7.48 -13.40 2.95
CA LYS A 31 6.22 -13.42 2.16
C LYS A 31 5.07 -12.69 2.88
N ASN A 32 5.01 -12.78 4.21
CA ASN A 32 3.92 -12.18 4.98
C ASN A 32 3.92 -10.64 4.96
N HIS A 33 5.07 -10.01 4.75
CA HIS A 33 5.18 -8.54 4.76
C HIS A 33 4.44 -7.86 3.61
N ASP A 34 4.38 -8.51 2.43
CA ASP A 34 3.70 -7.93 1.27
C ASP A 34 2.18 -7.88 1.48
N CYS A 35 1.66 -8.81 2.28
CA CYS A 35 0.25 -8.93 2.61
C CYS A 35 -0.17 -8.05 3.79
N HIS A 36 0.66 -7.90 4.82
CA HIS A 36 0.24 -7.17 6.02
C HIS A 36 0.05 -5.66 5.75
N PRO A 37 -1.11 -5.06 6.09
CA PRO A 37 -1.36 -3.63 5.82
C PRO A 37 -0.32 -2.74 6.52
N SER A 38 0.02 -3.02 7.78
CA SER A 38 1.07 -2.25 8.48
C SER A 38 2.49 -2.54 8.01
N GLY A 39 2.70 -3.46 7.04
CA GLY A 39 3.99 -3.99 6.54
C GLY A 39 4.98 -4.51 7.59
N SER A 40 4.63 -4.43 8.88
CA SER A 40 5.43 -4.82 10.04
C SER A 40 4.78 -5.95 10.85
N GLY A 41 3.53 -6.30 10.54
CA GLY A 41 2.81 -7.32 11.28
C GLY A 41 3.26 -8.72 10.88
N TRP A 42 3.46 -9.54 11.91
CA TRP A 42 3.83 -10.95 11.78
C TRP A 42 2.61 -11.87 11.61
N THR A 43 1.40 -11.33 11.72
CA THR A 43 0.16 -12.07 11.60
C THR A 43 -0.19 -12.32 10.14
N ALA A 44 -0.57 -13.56 9.84
CA ALA A 44 -1.14 -13.94 8.55
C ALA A 44 -2.36 -13.06 8.26
N TYR A 45 -2.31 -12.29 7.17
CA TYR A 45 -3.38 -11.39 6.77
C TYR A 45 -4.23 -12.02 5.68
N SER A 46 -5.55 -12.06 5.89
CA SER A 46 -6.54 -12.45 4.87
C SER A 46 -7.39 -11.26 4.47
N GLY A 47 -7.26 -10.81 3.21
CA GLY A 47 -7.98 -9.63 2.73
C GLY A 47 -7.48 -9.11 1.38
N VAL A 48 -7.84 -7.89 1.05
CA VAL A 48 -7.40 -7.19 -0.16
C VAL A 48 -6.74 -5.86 0.20
N ARG A 49 -5.61 -5.60 -0.44
CA ARG A 49 -4.87 -4.34 -0.35
C ARG A 49 -4.84 -3.65 -1.70
N ILE A 50 -5.00 -2.33 -1.69
CA ILE A 50 -4.87 -1.48 -2.86
C ILE A 50 -3.75 -0.47 -2.59
N SER A 51 -2.70 -0.52 -3.40
CA SER A 51 -1.54 0.38 -3.30
C SER A 51 -1.28 1.11 -4.62
N HIS A 52 -0.81 2.35 -4.53
CA HIS A 52 -0.11 3.00 -5.63
C HIS A 52 1.29 2.41 -5.71
N GLU A 53 1.75 2.02 -6.89
CA GLU A 53 3.16 1.82 -7.16
C GLU A 53 3.66 2.84 -8.19
N VAL A 54 4.72 3.54 -7.85
CA VAL A 54 5.48 4.40 -8.75
C VAL A 54 6.74 3.65 -9.15
N LEU A 55 6.86 3.34 -10.44
CA LEU A 55 8.01 2.64 -11.01
C LEU A 55 8.87 3.62 -11.78
N LEU A 56 10.14 3.71 -11.40
CA LEU A 56 11.16 4.43 -12.15
C LEU A 56 11.93 3.41 -12.98
N ARG A 57 11.76 3.44 -14.31
CA ARG A 57 12.50 2.57 -15.24
C ARG A 57 13.54 3.38 -16.01
N THR A 58 14.79 2.97 -15.91
CA THR A 58 15.88 3.57 -16.68
C THR A 58 16.56 2.51 -17.55
N ASN A 59 16.68 2.81 -18.84
CA ASN A 59 17.54 2.06 -19.75
C ASN A 59 18.95 2.62 -19.60
N ILE A 60 19.70 2.12 -18.63
CA ILE A 60 21.11 2.46 -18.51
C ILE A 60 21.82 1.56 -19.53
N GLY A 61 22.06 2.11 -20.73
CA GLY A 61 23.02 1.52 -21.64
C GLY A 61 24.34 1.34 -20.87
N LYS A 62 24.97 0.16 -20.97
CA LYS A 62 26.15 -0.27 -20.21
C LYS A 62 27.17 0.85 -20.01
N THR A 63 27.08 1.61 -18.93
CA THR A 63 28.08 2.60 -18.56
C THR A 63 28.38 2.48 -17.07
N THR A 64 29.67 2.53 -16.81
CA THR A 64 30.39 2.16 -15.59
C THR A 64 30.03 2.99 -14.36
N ASP A 65 29.91 2.32 -13.20
CA ASP A 65 30.16 2.77 -11.83
C ASP A 65 29.82 4.25 -11.47
N GLN A 66 28.63 4.74 -11.82
CA GLN A 66 28.16 6.05 -11.37
C GLN A 66 27.14 5.97 -10.24
N ILE A 67 27.27 6.87 -9.27
CA ILE A 67 26.32 7.07 -8.17
C ILE A 67 25.26 8.07 -8.64
N TYR A 68 24.02 7.63 -8.75
CA TYR A 68 22.90 8.45 -9.22
C TYR A 68 22.30 9.28 -8.07
N LYS A 69 22.15 10.59 -8.26
CA LYS A 69 21.34 11.46 -7.38
C LYS A 69 20.01 11.79 -8.06
N ILE A 70 18.91 11.40 -7.44
CA ILE A 70 17.56 11.70 -7.95
C ILE A 70 17.16 13.08 -7.42
N HIS A 71 17.06 14.07 -8.32
CA HIS A 71 16.48 15.37 -8.01
C HIS A 71 14.97 15.32 -8.30
N GLN A 72 14.15 15.77 -7.34
CA GLN A 72 12.70 15.49 -7.29
C GLN A 72 11.84 16.54 -8.02
N ASP A 73 12.44 17.44 -8.80
CA ASP A 73 11.86 18.76 -9.07
C ASP A 73 11.01 18.90 -10.35
N TYR A 74 10.73 17.83 -11.11
CA TYR A 74 9.95 17.97 -12.36
C TYR A 74 8.93 16.85 -12.57
N PHE A 75 7.65 17.15 -12.33
CA PHE A 75 6.51 16.33 -12.75
C PHE A 75 5.59 17.17 -13.65
N SER A 76 5.46 16.79 -14.93
CA SER A 76 4.59 17.43 -15.95
C SER A 76 3.77 16.38 -16.70
N ASN A 77 2.56 16.77 -17.11
CA ASN A 77 1.34 16.02 -16.88
C ASN A 77 0.97 14.83 -17.82
N LYS A 78 1.83 14.30 -18.70
CA LYS A 78 1.38 13.20 -19.61
C LYS A 78 2.37 12.13 -20.06
N ASN A 79 3.61 12.13 -19.61
CA ASN A 79 4.60 11.05 -19.74
C ASN A 79 5.85 11.63 -19.08
N THR A 80 5.94 11.51 -17.76
CA THR A 80 7.02 12.14 -17.00
C THR A 80 8.31 11.40 -17.24
N LEU A 81 9.14 11.93 -18.13
CA LEU A 81 10.56 11.63 -18.11
C LEU A 81 11.15 12.37 -16.90
N ALA A 82 11.54 11.64 -15.85
CA ALA A 82 12.37 12.19 -14.79
C ALA A 82 13.79 12.39 -15.30
N LYS A 83 14.36 13.56 -15.03
CA LYS A 83 15.75 13.86 -15.32
C LYS A 83 16.61 13.47 -14.11
N ILE A 84 17.51 12.51 -14.29
CA ILE A 84 18.49 12.12 -13.26
C ILE A 84 19.87 12.64 -13.69
N GLY A 85 20.49 13.43 -12.82
CA GLY A 85 21.86 13.90 -13.02
C GLY A 85 22.87 12.78 -12.75
N LEU A 86 23.75 12.51 -13.72
CA LEU A 86 24.74 11.43 -13.67
C LEU A 86 26.07 11.83 -12.98
N GLY A 87 26.12 13.01 -12.37
CA GLY A 87 27.31 13.51 -11.66
C GLY A 87 28.47 13.98 -12.55
N ASN A 88 28.50 13.59 -13.83
CA ASN A 88 29.46 14.03 -14.85
C ASN A 88 28.90 15.14 -15.77
N GLY A 89 27.78 15.76 -15.39
CA GLY A 89 27.07 16.73 -16.22
C GLY A 89 26.21 16.11 -17.34
N ALA A 90 26.18 14.78 -17.47
CA ALA A 90 25.21 14.10 -18.34
C ALA A 90 23.88 13.87 -17.61
N ASP A 91 22.82 13.83 -18.41
CA ASP A 91 21.46 13.67 -17.94
C ASP A 91 20.87 12.37 -18.48
N ALA A 92 20.28 11.57 -17.60
CA ALA A 92 19.47 10.41 -17.99
C ALA A 92 17.99 10.74 -17.86
N TYR A 93 17.21 10.31 -18.84
CA TYR A 93 15.75 10.39 -18.80
C TYR A 93 15.19 9.03 -18.37
N VAL A 94 14.29 9.06 -17.39
CA VAL A 94 13.71 7.87 -16.76
C VAL A 94 12.22 7.90 -16.93
N ASN A 95 11.64 6.80 -17.42
CA ASN A 95 10.18 6.71 -17.52
C ASN A 95 9.60 6.44 -16.12
N ILE A 96 8.61 7.23 -15.73
CA ILE A 96 7.87 7.06 -14.49
C ILE A 96 6.52 6.41 -14.83
N ASP A 97 6.36 5.13 -14.52
CA ASP A 97 5.08 4.45 -14.65
C ASP A 97 4.33 4.50 -13.32
N HIS A 98 3.09 4.96 -13.35
CA HIS A 98 2.17 4.88 -12.21
C HIS A 98 1.24 3.70 -12.40
N ARG A 99 1.03 2.88 -11.37
CA ARG A 99 0.03 1.81 -11.40
C ARG A 99 -0.61 1.57 -10.06
N MET A 100 -1.87 1.16 -10.07
CA MET A 100 -2.56 0.62 -8.92
C MET A 100 -2.29 -0.90 -8.88
N ILE A 101 -1.99 -1.41 -7.70
CA ILE A 101 -1.90 -2.85 -7.45
C ILE A 101 -3.04 -3.22 -6.51
N LEU A 102 -3.87 -4.17 -6.95
CA LEU A 102 -4.83 -4.87 -6.09
C LEU A 102 -4.23 -6.22 -5.74
N THR A 103 -3.89 -6.41 -4.47
CA THR A 103 -3.31 -7.64 -3.94
C THR A 103 -4.33 -8.34 -3.05
N LYS A 104 -4.76 -9.55 -3.40
CA LYS A 104 -5.57 -10.41 -2.52
C LYS A 104 -4.65 -11.38 -1.79
N CYS A 105 -4.76 -11.38 -0.48
CA CYS A 105 -4.02 -12.28 0.39
C CYS A 105 -4.96 -13.26 1.08
N ASP A 106 -4.51 -14.51 1.20
CA ASP A 106 -5.16 -15.54 1.98
C ASP A 106 -4.14 -16.12 2.96
N TYR A 107 -4.34 -15.87 4.25
CA TYR A 107 -3.46 -16.27 5.35
C TYR A 107 -1.99 -15.88 5.14
N GLY A 108 -1.75 -14.68 4.60
CA GLY A 108 -0.40 -14.17 4.36
C GLY A 108 0.19 -14.52 2.99
N ASP A 109 -0.45 -15.40 2.21
CA ASP A 109 -0.02 -15.73 0.85
C ASP A 109 -0.75 -14.87 -0.19
N ILE A 110 0.00 -14.33 -1.16
CA ILE A 110 -0.58 -13.58 -2.28
C ILE A 110 -1.24 -14.56 -3.25
N THR A 111 -2.57 -14.58 -3.24
CA THR A 111 -3.39 -15.42 -4.12
C THR A 111 -3.75 -14.75 -5.45
N LEU A 112 -3.78 -13.41 -5.49
CA LEU A 112 -4.08 -12.63 -6.70
C LEU A 112 -3.35 -11.30 -6.64
N GLN A 113 -2.82 -10.88 -7.78
CA GLN A 113 -2.25 -9.55 -7.95
C GLN A 113 -2.68 -8.97 -9.30
N LEU A 114 -3.45 -7.89 -9.27
CA LEU A 114 -3.91 -7.19 -10.46
C LEU A 114 -3.22 -5.83 -10.57
N PHE A 115 -2.76 -5.51 -11.77
CA PHE A 115 -2.10 -4.25 -12.09
C PHE A 115 -3.01 -3.43 -12.99
N VAL A 116 -3.27 -2.18 -12.58
CA VAL A 116 -4.01 -1.22 -13.39
C VAL A 116 -3.14 -0.01 -13.65
N PRO A 117 -2.85 0.33 -14.91
CA PRO A 117 -2.08 1.52 -15.22
C PRO A 117 -2.83 2.77 -14.73
N LEU A 118 -2.12 3.66 -14.07
CA LEU A 118 -2.59 4.97 -13.64
C LEU A 118 -1.90 6.03 -14.51
N GLY A 119 -2.61 7.10 -14.84
CA GLY A 119 -1.99 8.29 -15.40
C GLY A 119 -1.23 9.07 -14.32
N THR A 120 -0.37 9.99 -14.75
CA THR A 120 0.28 10.94 -13.85
C THR A 120 -0.77 11.79 -13.13
N GLY A 121 -0.81 11.69 -11.81
CA GLY A 121 -1.79 12.41 -10.98
C GLY A 121 -3.21 11.86 -11.04
N THR A 122 -3.46 10.70 -11.66
CA THR A 122 -4.79 10.08 -11.63
C THR A 122 -5.04 9.44 -10.28
N GLU A 123 -6.25 9.68 -9.74
CA GLU A 123 -6.73 9.02 -8.54
C GLU A 123 -6.96 7.52 -8.76
N LEU A 124 -7.35 6.82 -7.68
CA LEU A 124 -7.87 5.47 -7.79
C LEU A 124 -8.98 5.39 -8.86
N PRO A 125 -8.95 4.38 -9.74
CA PRO A 125 -9.90 4.22 -10.83
C PRO A 125 -11.25 3.70 -10.29
N TRP A 126 -11.97 4.57 -9.59
CA TRP A 126 -13.30 4.28 -9.08
C TRP A 126 -14.26 3.93 -10.22
N ASN A 127 -15.11 2.93 -10.00
CA ASN A 127 -16.07 2.42 -10.97
C ASN A 127 -15.43 1.81 -12.24
N GLN A 128 -14.11 1.64 -12.29
CA GLN A 128 -13.46 0.92 -13.39
C GLN A 128 -13.60 -0.59 -13.18
N THR A 129 -13.95 -1.28 -14.26
CA THR A 129 -14.01 -2.75 -14.29
C THR A 129 -12.64 -3.30 -14.63
N MET A 130 -12.14 -4.21 -13.81
CA MET A 130 -10.84 -4.86 -13.97
C MET A 130 -11.05 -6.37 -14.02
N CYS A 131 -10.80 -7.00 -15.16
CA CYS A 131 -11.03 -8.43 -15.31
C CYS A 131 -9.70 -9.19 -15.37
N TYR A 132 -9.69 -10.38 -14.77
CA TYR A 132 -8.62 -11.36 -14.85
C TYR A 132 -9.27 -12.73 -15.00
N GLU A 133 -8.93 -13.40 -16.10
CA GLU A 133 -9.64 -14.61 -16.53
C GLU A 133 -11.15 -14.32 -16.63
N ASP A 134 -12.00 -15.17 -16.05
CA ASP A 134 -13.46 -15.04 -16.09
C ASP A 134 -14.03 -14.16 -14.96
N THR A 135 -13.17 -13.60 -14.11
CA THR A 135 -13.58 -12.82 -12.93
C THR A 135 -13.26 -11.34 -13.11
N CYS A 136 -14.28 -10.51 -12.96
CA CYS A 136 -14.16 -9.05 -12.96
C CYS A 136 -14.30 -8.48 -11.56
N TYR A 137 -13.50 -7.46 -11.27
CA TYR A 137 -13.51 -6.71 -10.04
C TYR A 137 -13.86 -5.26 -10.33
N ARG A 138 -14.58 -4.64 -9.41
CA ARG A 138 -14.86 -3.21 -9.44
C ARG A 138 -14.69 -2.63 -8.07
N ILE A 139 -14.00 -1.50 -8.00
CA ILE A 139 -13.85 -0.73 -6.76
C ILE A 139 -14.86 0.41 -6.83
N ALA A 140 -15.75 0.48 -5.84
CA ALA A 140 -16.73 1.55 -5.77
C ALA A 140 -16.56 2.34 -4.47
N ARG A 141 -16.70 3.65 -4.57
CA ARG A 141 -16.59 4.52 -3.39
C ARG A 141 -17.91 4.64 -2.65
N ARG A 142 -17.79 4.93 -1.36
CA ARG A 142 -18.92 5.26 -0.50
C ARG A 142 -19.61 6.51 -1.03
N ARG A 143 -20.94 6.53 -0.96
CA ARG A 143 -21.82 7.62 -1.40
C ARG A 143 -21.35 9.02 -1.00
N LYS A 144 -20.91 9.16 0.25
CA LYS A 144 -20.46 10.46 0.78
C LYS A 144 -19.17 11.00 0.15
N PHE A 145 -18.43 10.17 -0.61
CA PHE A 145 -17.13 10.51 -1.21
C PHE A 145 -17.18 10.65 -2.74
N LEU A 146 -18.34 10.52 -3.38
CA LEU A 146 -18.49 10.55 -4.84
C LEU A 146 -18.02 11.82 -5.54
N ARG A 147 -17.88 12.91 -4.79
CA ARG A 147 -17.49 14.22 -5.32
C ARG A 147 -16.12 14.65 -4.83
N ARG A 148 -15.46 13.83 -4.01
CA ARG A 148 -14.09 14.11 -3.63
C ARG A 148 -13.20 13.95 -4.85
N VAL A 149 -12.38 14.97 -5.06
CA VAL A 149 -11.30 15.01 -6.05
C VAL A 149 -9.95 14.72 -5.36
N SER A 150 -9.98 14.34 -4.07
CA SER A 150 -8.79 13.95 -3.33
C SER A 150 -8.93 12.55 -2.77
N ALA A 151 -7.88 11.76 -2.96
CA ALA A 151 -7.72 10.41 -2.40
C ALA A 151 -7.31 10.40 -0.92
N PHE A 152 -7.36 11.54 -0.23
CA PHE A 152 -7.02 11.64 1.19
C PHE A 152 -8.23 11.35 2.07
N TYR A 153 -8.10 10.30 2.88
CA TYR A 153 -9.11 9.84 3.81
C TYR A 153 -8.50 9.72 5.21
N PHE A 154 -9.33 9.88 6.24
CA PHE A 154 -8.87 9.66 7.61
C PHE A 154 -8.64 8.16 7.83
N GLY A 155 -7.43 7.79 8.26
CA GLY A 155 -7.05 6.39 8.49
C GLY A 155 -8.09 5.63 9.34
N GLY A 156 -8.43 4.42 8.90
CA GLY A 156 -9.44 3.57 9.52
C GLY A 156 -10.89 3.92 9.15
N SER A 157 -11.12 4.92 8.28
CA SER A 157 -12.47 5.22 7.80
C SER A 157 -12.85 4.34 6.60
N ILE A 158 -14.11 3.88 6.55
CA ILE A 158 -14.64 3.17 5.39
C ILE A 158 -14.85 4.13 4.21
N VAL A 159 -14.17 3.84 3.11
CA VAL A 159 -14.14 4.64 1.89
C VAL A 159 -14.94 4.07 0.74
N GLY A 160 -15.23 2.77 0.75
CA GLY A 160 -15.85 2.09 -0.38
C GLY A 160 -15.94 0.59 -0.17
N GLY A 161 -15.94 -0.15 -1.27
CA GLY A 161 -15.87 -1.60 -1.28
C GLY A 161 -15.43 -2.17 -2.62
N ILE A 162 -15.02 -3.43 -2.58
CA ILE A 162 -14.71 -4.24 -3.76
C ILE A 162 -15.93 -5.08 -4.08
N PHE A 163 -16.27 -5.12 -5.35
CA PHE A 163 -17.31 -5.95 -5.91
C PHE A 163 -16.71 -6.89 -6.94
N GLN A 164 -17.32 -8.06 -7.08
CA GLN A 164 -16.94 -9.08 -8.03
C GLN A 164 -18.13 -9.38 -8.95
N SER A 165 -17.86 -9.63 -10.23
CA SER A 165 -18.82 -10.20 -11.17
C SER A 165 -18.13 -11.23 -12.06
N ASN A 166 -18.91 -12.16 -12.61
CA ASN A 166 -18.45 -13.00 -13.71
C ASN A 166 -18.65 -12.22 -15.02
N MET A 167 -17.76 -12.37 -16.01
CA MET A 167 -17.76 -11.56 -17.25
C MET A 167 -19.12 -11.50 -17.97
N SER A 168 -19.97 -12.52 -17.81
CA SER A 168 -21.27 -12.65 -18.47
C SER A 168 -22.43 -11.98 -17.74
N GLN A 169 -22.23 -11.40 -16.55
CA GLN A 169 -23.32 -10.87 -15.72
C GLN A 169 -23.09 -9.42 -15.34
N ASP A 170 -24.14 -8.60 -15.48
CA ASP A 170 -24.19 -7.22 -14.97
C ASP A 170 -24.44 -7.15 -13.45
N SER A 171 -24.45 -8.29 -12.76
CA SER A 171 -24.67 -8.37 -11.32
C SER A 171 -23.35 -8.28 -10.55
N TRP A 172 -23.18 -7.20 -9.80
CA TRP A 172 -22.02 -6.99 -8.93
C TRP A 172 -22.28 -7.51 -7.52
N VAL A 173 -21.54 -8.53 -7.11
CA VAL A 173 -21.60 -9.13 -5.77
C VAL A 173 -20.61 -8.39 -4.85
N PRO A 174 -21.05 -7.88 -3.68
CA PRO A 174 -20.14 -7.25 -2.74
C PRO A 174 -19.18 -8.27 -2.14
N LEU A 175 -17.87 -8.02 -2.26
CA LEU A 175 -16.84 -8.91 -1.75
C LEU A 175 -16.38 -8.44 -0.36
N LEU A 176 -15.77 -7.26 -0.28
CA LEU A 176 -15.16 -6.75 0.96
C LEU A 176 -15.25 -5.22 1.06
N PRO A 177 -15.42 -4.66 2.27
CA PRO A 177 -15.38 -3.22 2.49
C PRO A 177 -13.95 -2.68 2.37
N LEU A 178 -13.79 -1.49 1.80
CA LEU A 178 -12.51 -0.80 1.71
C LEU A 178 -12.38 0.29 2.77
N PHE A 179 -11.31 0.21 3.53
CA PHE A 179 -10.90 1.17 4.53
C PHE A 179 -9.67 1.93 4.06
N SER A 180 -9.56 3.18 4.49
CA SER A 180 -8.37 3.98 4.24
C SER A 180 -7.25 3.62 5.19
N GLU A 181 -6.05 3.42 4.63
CA GLU A 181 -4.83 3.25 5.40
C GLU A 181 -4.29 4.60 5.87
N TYR A 182 -3.36 4.60 6.81
CA TYR A 182 -2.67 5.83 7.21
C TYR A 182 -1.68 6.22 6.10
N PRO A 183 -1.82 7.40 5.46
CA PRO A 183 -0.99 7.78 4.31
C PRO A 183 0.49 7.92 4.65
N PHE A 184 0.81 8.06 5.94
CA PHE A 184 2.19 8.15 6.44
C PHE A 184 2.91 6.80 6.53
N HIS A 185 2.23 5.67 6.24
CA HIS A 185 2.85 4.34 6.16
C HIS A 185 3.36 4.05 4.75
N SER A 186 4.02 5.01 4.10
CA SER A 186 4.60 4.78 2.77
C SER A 186 5.77 3.79 2.86
N TRP A 187 5.81 2.83 1.93
CA TRP A 187 6.87 1.84 1.84
C TRP A 187 7.74 2.19 0.63
N THR A 188 8.97 2.62 0.89
CA THR A 188 9.99 2.65 -0.16
C THR A 188 10.67 1.30 -0.18
N GLN A 189 10.17 0.36 -0.97
CA GLN A 189 10.89 -0.89 -1.23
C GLN A 189 11.88 -0.65 -2.35
N LEU A 190 13.10 -0.28 -1.99
CA LEU A 190 14.22 -0.38 -2.92
C LEU A 190 14.42 -1.86 -3.23
N GLN A 191 13.89 -2.35 -4.35
CA GLN A 191 14.24 -3.66 -4.89
C GLN A 191 15.66 -3.60 -5.48
N PHE A 192 16.65 -3.32 -4.64
CA PHE A 192 17.99 -3.76 -4.93
C PHE A 192 17.95 -5.28 -4.78
N GLY A 193 18.18 -6.01 -5.87
CA GLY A 193 18.40 -7.45 -5.75
C GLY A 193 19.63 -7.67 -4.88
N SER A 194 19.48 -7.78 -3.56
CA SER A 194 20.53 -7.99 -2.56
C SER A 194 21.71 -6.99 -2.61
N PRO A 195 22.06 -6.27 -1.51
CA PRO A 195 23.27 -5.44 -1.49
C PRO A 195 24.55 -6.23 -1.78
N PHE A 196 24.55 -7.56 -1.58
CA PHE A 196 25.66 -8.45 -1.94
C PHE A 196 25.75 -8.79 -3.44
N LYS A 197 24.76 -8.41 -4.27
CA LYS A 197 24.79 -8.62 -5.73
C LYS A 197 25.08 -7.34 -6.52
N LEU A 198 25.23 -6.17 -5.87
CA LEU A 198 25.62 -4.92 -6.55
C LEU A 198 26.95 -5.06 -7.30
N TRP A 199 27.89 -5.86 -6.77
CA TRP A 199 29.20 -6.12 -7.39
C TRP A 199 29.15 -6.94 -8.69
N HIS A 200 28.02 -7.61 -8.99
CA HIS A 200 27.85 -8.40 -10.22
C HIS A 200 26.93 -7.73 -11.26
N LEU A 201 26.43 -6.52 -11.01
CA LEU A 201 25.53 -5.81 -11.93
C LEU A 201 26.25 -5.12 -13.11
N ARG A 202 27.42 -5.61 -13.55
CA ARG A 202 28.09 -5.10 -14.77
C ARG A 202 27.25 -5.30 -16.05
N ASN A 203 26.16 -6.07 -15.98
CA ASN A 203 25.29 -6.37 -17.12
C ASN A 203 23.79 -6.17 -16.84
N VAL A 204 23.39 -5.39 -15.83
CA VAL A 204 21.97 -5.09 -15.62
C VAL A 204 21.59 -3.85 -16.41
N SER A 205 20.80 -4.04 -17.46
CA SER A 205 20.35 -2.99 -18.38
C SER A 205 19.15 -2.18 -17.87
N GLU A 206 18.50 -2.62 -16.79
CA GLU A 206 17.30 -1.98 -16.24
C GLU A 206 17.38 -1.94 -14.71
N ILE A 207 17.34 -0.73 -14.14
CA ILE A 207 17.11 -0.52 -12.71
C ILE A 207 15.66 -0.06 -12.55
N ALA A 208 14.87 -0.82 -11.80
CA ALA A 208 13.51 -0.48 -11.44
C ALA A 208 13.45 -0.07 -9.97
N LEU A 209 13.17 1.20 -9.69
CA LEU A 209 12.88 1.65 -8.32
C LEU A 209 11.35 1.65 -8.15
N SER A 210 10.86 0.90 -7.17
CA SER A 210 9.44 0.82 -6.83
C SER A 210 9.18 1.55 -5.52
N HIS A 211 8.28 2.54 -5.54
CA HIS A 211 7.75 3.15 -4.34
C HIS A 211 6.27 2.81 -4.20
N ARG A 212 5.88 2.18 -3.08
CA ARG A 212 4.49 1.76 -2.82
C ARG A 212 3.85 2.62 -1.76
N ILE A 213 2.78 3.31 -2.15
CA ILE A 213 1.96 4.12 -1.24
C ILE A 213 0.68 3.34 -0.96
N PRO A 214 0.42 2.91 0.28
CA PRO A 214 -0.84 2.27 0.59
C PRO A 214 -1.98 3.27 0.42
N TYR A 215 -3.02 2.87 -0.30
CA TYR A 215 -4.25 3.63 -0.37
C TYR A 215 -5.29 3.03 0.56
N LEU A 216 -5.71 1.81 0.26
CA LEU A 216 -6.86 1.18 0.89
C LEU A 216 -6.54 -0.27 1.28
N TYR A 217 -7.23 -0.77 2.30
CA TYR A 217 -7.17 -2.16 2.71
C TYR A 217 -8.56 -2.66 3.13
N THR A 218 -8.77 -3.96 3.10
CA THR A 218 -9.92 -4.59 3.75
C THR A 218 -9.48 -5.06 5.14
N PRO A 219 -10.31 -4.93 6.18
CA PRO A 219 -9.99 -5.49 7.48
C PRO A 219 -9.82 -7.01 7.34
N ASP A 220 -8.98 -7.58 8.21
CA ASP A 220 -8.86 -9.03 8.28
C ASP A 220 -10.21 -9.63 8.68
N VAL A 221 -10.59 -10.75 8.05
CA VAL A 221 -11.83 -11.49 8.35
C VAL A 221 -11.87 -11.96 9.81
N LEU A 222 -10.70 -12.06 10.45
CA LEU A 222 -10.51 -12.43 11.85
C LEU A 222 -10.42 -11.21 12.79
N ASP A 223 -10.33 -9.99 12.27
CA ASP A 223 -10.22 -8.79 13.11
C ASP A 223 -11.57 -8.49 13.80
N ARG A 224 -11.59 -8.73 15.12
CA ARG A 224 -12.77 -8.51 15.98
C ARG A 224 -13.23 -7.05 15.99
N LYS A 225 -12.38 -6.10 15.62
CA LYS A 225 -12.72 -4.67 15.55
C LYS A 225 -13.77 -4.39 14.47
N TYR A 226 -13.91 -5.26 13.48
CA TYR A 226 -14.81 -5.10 12.35
C TYR A 226 -15.91 -6.16 12.40
N PRO A 227 -17.01 -5.93 13.16
CA PRO A 227 -18.05 -6.92 13.32
C PRO A 227 -18.70 -7.27 11.98
N ARG A 228 -18.87 -8.57 11.73
CA ARG A 228 -19.49 -9.12 10.51
C ARG A 228 -20.93 -8.60 10.26
N SER A 229 -21.59 -8.10 11.30
CA SER A 229 -22.93 -7.50 11.22
C SER A 229 -22.96 -6.11 10.56
N PHE A 230 -21.80 -5.50 10.26
CA PHE A 230 -21.77 -4.21 9.62
C PHE A 230 -22.14 -4.29 8.12
N HIS A 231 -23.38 -3.90 7.79
CA HIS A 231 -23.91 -3.84 6.42
C HIS A 231 -23.37 -2.65 5.61
N TRP A 232 -22.07 -2.65 5.34
CA TRP A 232 -21.38 -1.59 4.61
C TRP A 232 -21.95 -1.34 3.20
N THR A 233 -22.51 -2.37 2.57
CA THR A 233 -23.05 -2.35 1.21
C THR A 233 -24.17 -1.34 1.03
N ARG A 234 -24.92 -0.99 2.10
CA ARG A 234 -25.95 0.05 2.06
C ARG A 234 -25.40 1.46 1.75
N TYR A 235 -24.10 1.67 1.94
CA TYR A 235 -23.45 2.97 1.77
C TYR A 235 -22.63 3.08 0.48
N VAL A 236 -22.55 2.02 -0.32
CA VAL A 236 -21.72 1.93 -1.53
C VAL A 236 -22.61 1.48 -2.69
N ASP A 237 -22.42 2.07 -3.87
CA ASP A 237 -23.14 1.67 -5.09
C ASP A 237 -22.12 1.26 -6.14
N PRO A 238 -22.12 -0.02 -6.57
CA PRO A 238 -21.16 -0.51 -7.56
C PRO A 238 -21.29 0.12 -8.95
N PHE A 239 -22.42 0.75 -9.27
CA PHE A 239 -22.62 1.40 -10.56
C PHE A 239 -22.23 2.88 -10.56
N GLU A 240 -22.06 3.43 -9.36
CA GLU A 240 -21.97 4.87 -9.11
C GLU A 240 -22.99 5.72 -9.91
N SER A 241 -24.18 5.15 -10.19
CA SER A 241 -25.19 5.71 -11.08
C SER A 241 -26.10 6.68 -10.35
N TYR A 242 -25.52 7.73 -9.80
CA TYR A 242 -26.27 8.69 -9.01
C TYR A 242 -26.76 9.86 -9.88
N LYS A 243 -28.06 9.88 -10.19
CA LYS A 243 -28.71 11.00 -10.86
C LYS A 243 -29.09 12.07 -9.83
N GLY A 244 -28.80 13.34 -10.13
CA GLY A 244 -29.38 14.48 -9.41
C GLY A 244 -28.63 14.96 -8.17
N PHE A 245 -27.30 15.00 -8.18
CA PHE A 245 -26.58 15.59 -7.05
C PHE A 245 -26.61 17.13 -7.04
N PRO A 246 -26.77 17.77 -5.87
CA PRO A 246 -26.83 19.23 -5.72
C PRO A 246 -25.52 19.88 -6.18
N ASP A 247 -25.54 21.06 -6.82
CA ASP A 247 -24.39 21.83 -7.34
C ASP A 247 -23.02 21.53 -6.66
N PRO A 248 -21.95 21.19 -7.41
CA PRO A 248 -20.57 21.03 -6.92
C PRO A 248 -20.12 22.10 -5.91
N ARG A 249 -20.58 23.34 -6.07
CA ARG A 249 -20.27 24.46 -5.16
C ARG A 249 -20.77 24.21 -3.73
N LYS A 250 -21.98 23.66 -3.57
CA LYS A 250 -22.57 23.31 -2.26
C LYS A 250 -21.83 22.17 -1.56
N LEU A 251 -21.23 21.24 -2.31
CA LEU A 251 -20.43 20.18 -1.71
C LEU A 251 -19.03 20.65 -1.31
N ARG A 252 -18.45 21.60 -2.05
CA ARG A 252 -17.18 22.21 -1.65
C ARG A 252 -17.32 22.95 -0.32
N SER A 253 -18.38 23.74 -0.14
CA SER A 253 -18.63 24.42 1.13
C SER A 253 -18.83 23.41 2.27
N LEU A 254 -19.69 22.39 2.08
CA LEU A 254 -19.90 21.34 3.09
C LEU A 254 -18.61 20.58 3.45
N ALA A 255 -17.72 20.34 2.48
CA ALA A 255 -16.44 19.68 2.72
C ALA A 255 -15.47 20.57 3.51
N LEU A 256 -15.41 21.86 3.18
CA LEU A 256 -14.60 22.84 3.92
C LEU A 256 -15.14 23.03 5.34
N ASP A 257 -16.46 23.11 5.51
CA ASP A 257 -17.12 23.24 6.81
C ASP A 257 -16.92 21.98 7.67
N SER A 258 -16.97 20.79 7.05
CA SER A 258 -16.66 19.53 7.74
C SER A 258 -15.20 19.46 8.15
N PHE A 259 -14.29 19.93 7.29
CA PHE A 259 -12.87 19.94 7.59
C PHE A 259 -12.56 20.91 8.73
N SER A 260 -13.09 22.15 8.66
CA SER A 260 -12.92 23.17 9.69
C SER A 260 -13.43 22.68 11.04
N THR A 261 -14.63 22.08 11.07
CA THR A 261 -15.23 21.52 12.29
C THR A 261 -14.37 20.41 12.91
N ILE A 262 -13.85 19.49 12.08
CA ILE A 262 -12.97 18.41 12.56
C ILE A 262 -11.64 18.97 13.07
N THR A 263 -11.04 19.94 12.36
CA THR A 263 -9.80 20.57 12.84
C THR A 263 -10.02 21.32 14.14
N SER A 264 -11.10 22.09 14.27
CA SER A 264 -11.41 22.84 15.50
C SER A 264 -11.63 21.90 16.68
N ASN A 265 -12.47 20.86 16.53
CA ASN A 265 -12.75 19.92 17.61
C ASN A 265 -11.50 19.11 18.02
N LYS A 266 -10.62 18.78 17.07
CA LYS A 266 -9.39 18.04 17.35
C LYS A 266 -8.31 18.94 17.98
N MET A 267 -8.29 20.22 17.62
CA MET A 267 -7.41 21.23 18.20
C MET A 267 -7.84 21.54 19.64
N GLU A 268 -9.14 21.67 19.91
CA GLU A 268 -9.70 21.84 21.26
C GLU A 268 -9.38 20.65 22.17
N HIS A 269 -9.55 19.42 21.69
CA HIS A 269 -9.18 18.23 22.47
C HIS A 269 -7.67 18.12 22.75
N THR A 270 -6.83 18.59 21.83
CA THR A 270 -5.37 18.57 22.02
C THR A 270 -4.94 19.66 23.01
N ILE A 271 -5.53 20.85 22.94
CA ILE A 271 -5.29 21.96 23.88
C ILE A 271 -5.79 21.60 25.29
N SER A 272 -6.97 20.99 25.42
CA SER A 272 -7.51 20.53 26.71
C SER A 272 -6.62 19.50 27.40
N ASN A 273 -5.87 18.70 26.65
CA ASN A 273 -4.95 17.72 27.21
C ASN A 273 -3.57 18.32 27.53
N TYR A 274 -3.15 19.38 26.83
CA TYR A 274 -1.91 20.10 27.10
C TYR A 274 -2.01 21.07 28.29
N VAL A 275 -3.20 21.62 28.55
CA VAL A 275 -3.44 22.53 29.70
C VAL A 275 -3.58 21.77 31.03
N ARG A 276 -3.64 20.43 30.99
CA ARG A 276 -3.57 19.56 32.19
C ARG A 276 -2.20 18.91 32.32
N GLU A 277 -1.13 19.71 32.38
CA GLU A 277 0.09 19.22 33.03
C GLU A 277 -0.12 19.25 34.55
N PRO A 278 0.22 18.17 35.28
CA PRO A 278 0.20 18.20 36.73
C PRO A 278 1.31 19.13 37.21
N SER A 279 0.94 20.16 37.94
CA SER A 279 1.85 20.92 38.79
C SER A 279 2.48 19.95 39.79
N TYR A 280 3.75 19.60 39.55
CA TYR A 280 4.65 19.02 40.54
C TYR A 280 5.32 20.14 41.33
#